data_AF-H1S837-F1
#
_entry.id   AF-H1S837-F1
#
_cell.length_a   1.000
_cell.length_b   1.000
_cell.length_c   1.000
_cell.angle_alpha   90.00
_cell.angle_beta   90.00
_cell.angle_gamma   90.00
#
_symmetry.space_group_name_H-M   'P 1'
#
loop_
_entity.id
_entity.type
_entity.pdbx_description
1 polymer ?
#
loop_
_entity_poly.entity_id
_entity_poly.type
_entity_poly.pdbx_seq_one_letter_code
_entity_poly.pdbx_strand_id
1 'polypeptide(L)' 'MTEGEPKVHPELLTLPNVVLTPHLGAATHETHQQMAREAFQNLVGALRGAPLANCLNPEAQAPAQS' A
#
# COMPACT_ATOMS: atom_id res chain seq x y z
N MET A 1 4.58 10.59 -0.22
CA MET A 1 5.92 10.09 -0.57
C MET A 1 6.84 10.46 0.58
N THR A 2 7.59 9.49 1.10
CA THR A 2 8.57 9.71 2.18
C THR A 2 9.80 10.43 1.61
N GLU A 3 10.43 11.29 2.40
CA GLU A 3 11.44 12.29 1.98
C GLU A 3 12.80 11.71 1.51
N GLY A 4 12.83 10.49 0.96
CA GLY A 4 14.05 9.84 0.44
C GLY A 4 14.40 8.50 1.08
N GLU A 5 13.41 7.70 1.48
CA GLU A 5 13.66 6.34 1.99
C GLU A 5 14.51 5.51 1.00
N PRO A 6 15.48 4.72 1.51
CA PRO A 6 15.71 4.36 2.91
C PRO A 6 16.59 5.34 3.69
N LYS A 7 17.04 6.45 3.08
CA LYS A 7 17.99 7.38 3.71
C LYS A 7 17.28 8.31 4.67
N VAL A 8 17.66 8.24 5.95
CA VAL A 8 17.16 9.16 6.98
C VAL A 8 18.04 10.41 7.03
N HIS A 9 17.43 11.56 7.36
CA HIS A 9 18.17 12.80 7.57
C HIS A 9 19.18 12.64 8.74
N PRO A 10 20.48 12.88 8.54
CA PRO A 10 21.51 12.57 9.54
C PRO A 10 21.30 13.25 10.90
N GLU A 11 20.77 14.48 10.90
CA GLU A 11 20.54 15.22 12.15
C GLU A 11 19.51 14.53 13.06
N LEU A 12 18.50 13.86 12.47
CA LEU A 12 17.47 13.16 13.24
C LEU A 12 18.03 11.97 14.02
N LEU A 13 19.16 11.38 13.56
CA LEU A 13 19.84 10.29 14.26
C LEU A 13 20.56 10.75 15.53
N THR A 14 20.83 12.05 15.66
CA THR A 14 21.56 12.63 16.81
C THR A 14 20.66 13.14 17.92
N LEU A 15 19.36 13.29 17.65
CA LEU A 15 18.41 13.86 18.59
C LEU A 15 17.97 12.83 19.65
N PRO A 16 18.13 13.11 20.95
CA PRO A 16 17.81 12.16 22.01
C PRO A 16 16.30 11.99 22.24
N ASN A 17 15.48 12.87 21.66
CA ASN A 17 14.02 12.91 21.82
C ASN A 17 13.26 12.36 20.60
N VAL A 18 13.94 11.64 19.70
CA VAL A 18 13.38 11.11 18.47
C VAL A 18 13.49 9.59 18.45
N VAL A 19 12.40 8.92 18.09
CA VAL A 19 12.36 7.48 17.80
C VAL A 19 12.03 7.29 16.33
N LEU A 20 12.87 6.57 15.62
CA LEU A 20 12.72 6.28 14.20
C LEU A 20 12.34 4.80 14.02
N THR A 21 11.37 4.53 13.15
CA THR A 21 11.01 3.17 12.73
C THR A 21 11.15 3.07 11.21
N PRO A 22 11.70 1.97 10.67
CA PRO A 22 11.94 1.84 9.23
C PRO A 22 10.64 1.47 8.48
N HIS A 23 9.71 2.42 8.37
CA HIS A 23 8.41 2.25 7.70
C HIS A 23 7.64 0.99 8.15
N LEU A 24 7.67 0.67 9.45
CA LEU A 24 7.06 -0.55 9.98
C LEU A 24 5.60 -0.38 10.43
N GLY A 25 4.96 0.77 10.17
CA GLY A 25 3.64 1.10 10.70
C GLY A 25 2.54 0.08 10.36
N ALA A 26 2.63 -0.55 9.19
CA ALA A 26 1.69 -1.59 8.73
C ALA A 26 2.31 -3.01 8.71
N ALA A 27 3.52 -3.18 9.23
CA ALA A 27 4.32 -4.40 9.08
C ALA A 27 3.95 -5.50 10.10
N THR A 28 2.67 -5.82 10.23
CA THR A 28 2.17 -6.96 11.01
C THR A 28 1.85 -8.14 10.09
N HIS A 29 1.85 -9.36 10.65
CA HIS A 29 1.48 -10.55 9.90
C HIS A 29 0.04 -10.47 9.38
N GLU A 30 -0.87 -10.00 10.24
CA GLU A 30 -2.30 -9.87 9.97
C GLU A 30 -2.55 -8.86 8.85
N THR A 31 -1.92 -7.68 8.92
CA THR A 31 -2.08 -6.64 7.91
C THR A 31 -1.51 -7.10 6.57
N HIS A 32 -0.32 -7.71 6.54
CA HIS A 32 0.25 -8.24 5.29
C HIS A 32 -0.63 -9.33 4.67
N GLN A 33 -1.17 -10.26 5.46
CA GLN A 33 -2.06 -11.30 4.95
C GLN A 33 -3.37 -10.74 4.39
N GLN A 34 -3.96 -9.74 5.06
CA GLN A 34 -5.16 -9.07 4.60
C GLN A 34 -4.90 -8.31 3.29
N MET A 35 -3.80 -7.53 3.21
CA MET A 35 -3.41 -6.81 2.00
C MET A 35 -3.19 -7.75 0.82
N ALA A 36 -2.51 -8.88 1.02
CA ALA A 36 -2.32 -9.87 -0.03
C ALA A 36 -3.67 -10.40 -0.54
N ARG A 37 -4.57 -10.77 0.38
CA ARG A 37 -5.90 -11.29 0.04
C ARG A 37 -6.74 -10.26 -0.73
N GLU A 38 -6.74 -9.01 -0.32
CA GLU A 38 -7.44 -7.93 -1.02
C GLU A 38 -6.87 -7.69 -2.42
N ALA A 39 -5.54 -7.69 -2.56
CA ALA A 39 -4.88 -7.54 -3.85
C ALA A 39 -5.28 -8.68 -4.82
N PHE A 40 -5.31 -9.93 -4.34
CA PHE A 40 -5.76 -11.07 -5.15
C PHE A 40 -7.25 -10.98 -5.52
N GLN A 41 -8.10 -10.58 -4.58
CA GLN A 41 -9.53 -10.41 -4.85
C GLN A 41 -9.78 -9.33 -5.91
N ASN A 42 -9.08 -8.20 -5.81
CA ASN A 42 -9.18 -7.13 -6.80
C ASN A 42 -8.64 -7.57 -8.17
N LEU A 43 -7.53 -8.32 -8.23
CA LEU A 43 -7.01 -8.87 -9.49
C LEU A 43 -8.04 -9.79 -10.16
N VAL A 44 -8.60 -10.75 -9.41
CA VAL A 44 -9.60 -11.68 -9.94
C VAL A 44 -10.87 -10.94 -10.34
N GLY A 45 -11.31 -9.95 -9.57
CA GLY A 45 -12.45 -9.10 -9.90
C GLY A 45 -12.24 -8.36 -11.22
N ALA A 46 -11.06 -7.78 -11.42
CA ALA A 46 -10.72 -7.03 -12.62
C ALA A 46 -10.77 -7.92 -13.87
N LEU A 47 -10.19 -9.13 -13.78
CA LEU A 47 -10.21 -10.11 -14.88
C LEU A 47 -11.62 -10.59 -15.23
N ARG A 48 -12.58 -10.48 -14.31
CA ARG A 48 -13.99 -10.86 -14.51
C ARG A 48 -14.89 -9.67 -14.87
N GLY A 49 -14.34 -8.46 -14.99
CA GLY A 49 -15.14 -7.25 -15.19
C GLY A 49 -16.05 -6.90 -13.99
N ALA A 50 -15.73 -7.40 -12.80
CA ALA A 50 -16.47 -7.11 -11.59
C ALA A 50 -16.04 -5.76 -10.98
N PRO A 51 -16.93 -5.06 -10.26
CA PRO A 51 -16.57 -3.82 -9.57
C PRO A 51 -15.49 -4.10 -8.49
N LEU A 52 -14.42 -3.31 -8.52
CA LEU A 52 -13.30 -3.42 -7.58
C LEU A 52 -13.58 -2.65 -6.30
N ALA A 53 -13.41 -3.31 -5.15
CA ALA A 53 -13.44 -2.62 -3.87
C ALA A 53 -12.24 -1.67 -3.75
N ASN A 54 -12.47 -0.46 -3.23
CA ASN A 54 -11.45 0.57 -3.04
C ASN A 54 -10.73 1.01 -4.33
N CYS A 55 -11.42 1.01 -5.48
CA CYS A 55 -10.87 1.52 -6.72
C CYS A 55 -10.61 3.03 -6.64
N LEU A 56 -9.35 3.43 -6.77
CA LEU A 56 -8.93 4.83 -6.66
C LEU A 56 -9.13 5.62 -7.96
N ASN A 57 -9.19 4.92 -9.09
CA ASN A 57 -9.33 5.48 -10.44
C ASN A 57 -10.45 4.77 -11.23
N PRO A 58 -11.73 4.96 -10.85
CA PRO A 58 -12.86 4.32 -11.52
C PRO A 58 -12.94 4.61 -13.03
N GLU A 59 -12.48 5.79 -13.46
CA GLU A 59 -12.43 6.21 -14.87
C GLU A 59 -11.48 5.36 -15.73
N ALA A 60 -10.51 4.68 -15.11
CA ALA A 60 -9.55 3.81 -15.79
C ALA A 60 -10.05 2.36 -15.90
N GLN A 61 -11.20 2.02 -15.31
CA GLN A 61 -11.78 0.69 -15.46
C GLN A 61 -12.13 0.48 -16.93
N ALA A 62 -11.47 -0.49 -17.56
CA ALA A 62 -11.81 -0.87 -18.92
C ALA A 62 -13.29 -1.27 -18.98
N PRO A 63 -14.02 -0.88 -20.05
CA PRO A 63 -15.39 -1.35 -20.22
C PRO A 63 -15.40 -2.88 -20.18
N ALA A 64 -16.33 -3.44 -19.41
CA ALA A 64 -16.49 -4.89 -19.31
C ALA A 64 -16.53 -5.47 -20.73
N GLN A 65 -15.56 -6.35 -21.04
CA GLN A 65 -15.54 -7.03 -22.34
C GLN A 65 -16.80 -7.89 -22.44
N SER A 66 -17.64 -7.56 -23.43
CA SER A 66 -18.93 -8.19 -23.75
C SER A 66 -18.78 -9.62 -24.24
#